data_AF-A0A7V5UIZ7-F1
#
_entry.id   AF-A0A7V5UIZ7-F1
#
_cell.length_a   1.000
_cell.length_b   1.000
_cell.length_c   1.000
_cell.angle_alpha   90.00
_cell.angle_beta   90.00
_cell.angle_gamma   90.00
#
_symmetry.space_group_name_H-M   'P 1'
#
loop_
_entity.id
_entity.type
_entity.pdbx_description
1 polymer ?
#
loop_
_entity_poly.entity_id
_entity_poly.type
_entity_poly.pdbx_seq_one_letter_code
_entity_poly.pdbx_strand_id
1 'polypeptide(L)' 'ALTDANAAIFDAAHGFAGVIPGVHEVLRRQGLLEGIWCLDPDETLSPGQSEELDRVIAAYPFLRDDDFVAAHRDRWLSG' A
#
# COMPACT_ATOMS: atom_id res chain seq x y z
N ALA A 1 4.61 -6.07 -14.71
CA ALA A 1 3.88 -4.93 -14.11
C ALA A 1 3.04 -5.42 -12.94
N LEU A 2 1.84 -6.00 -13.16
CA LEU A 2 0.94 -6.36 -12.05
C LEU A 2 1.56 -7.34 -11.03
N THR A 3 2.21 -8.42 -11.48
CA THR A 3 2.88 -9.38 -10.59
C THR A 3 4.00 -8.73 -9.77
N ASP A 4 4.73 -7.76 -10.34
CA ASP A 4 5.82 -7.06 -9.66
C ASP A 4 5.26 -6.07 -8.61
N ALA A 5 4.22 -5.31 -8.98
CA ALA A 5 3.50 -4.45 -8.03
C ALA A 5 2.92 -5.27 -6.86
N ASN A 6 2.29 -6.41 -7.16
CA ASN A 6 1.77 -7.32 -6.13
C ASN A 6 2.89 -7.91 -5.26
N ALA A 7 4.07 -8.17 -5.81
CA ALA A 7 5.20 -8.67 -5.02
C ALA A 7 5.68 -7.65 -3.98
N ALA A 8 5.67 -6.35 -4.32
CA ALA A 8 6.00 -5.27 -3.37
C ALA A 8 4.88 -5.04 -2.34
N ILE A 9 3.61 -5.00 -2.78
CA ILE A 9 2.46 -4.77 -1.89
C ILE A 9 2.31 -5.91 -0.89
N PHE A 10 2.37 -7.15 -1.35
CA PHE A 10 2.15 -8.33 -0.53
C PHE A 10 3.43 -8.93 0.05
N ASP A 11 4.56 -8.26 -0.12
CA ASP A 11 5.83 -8.62 0.52
C ASP A 11 6.33 -10.04 0.18
N ALA A 12 6.25 -10.41 -1.10
CA ALA A 12 6.62 -11.74 -1.56
C ALA A 12 8.10 -12.10 -1.26
N ALA A 13 8.99 -11.09 -1.23
CA ALA A 13 10.41 -11.27 -0.94
C ALA A 13 10.69 -11.72 0.51
N HIS A 14 9.80 -11.39 1.45
CA HIS A 14 9.93 -11.75 2.86
C HIS A 14 8.86 -12.76 3.31
N GLY A 15 8.31 -13.53 2.36
CA GLY A 15 7.34 -14.58 2.67
C GLY A 15 6.03 -14.05 3.24
N PHE A 16 5.58 -12.88 2.74
CA PHE A 16 4.31 -12.23 3.11
C PHE A 16 4.26 -11.68 4.55
N ALA A 17 5.41 -11.51 5.21
CA ALA A 17 5.47 -10.98 6.58
C ALA A 17 4.87 -9.56 6.69
N GLY A 18 5.08 -8.72 5.69
CA GLY A 18 4.58 -7.34 5.62
C GLY A 18 3.30 -7.17 4.79
N VAL A 19 2.50 -8.22 4.60
CA VAL A 19 1.33 -8.18 3.69
C VAL A 19 0.26 -7.18 4.16
N ILE A 20 -0.13 -7.21 5.43
CA ILE A 20 -1.13 -6.29 6.01
C ILE A 20 -0.59 -4.85 6.03
N PRO A 21 0.60 -4.58 6.60
CA PRO A 21 1.13 -3.23 6.63
C PRO A 21 1.43 -2.70 5.22
N GLY A 22 1.76 -3.56 4.25
CA GLY A 22 1.94 -3.20 2.84
C GLY A 22 0.65 -2.69 2.19
N VAL A 23 -0.48 -3.37 2.42
CA VAL A 23 -1.80 -2.89 1.96
C VAL A 23 -2.18 -1.60 2.68
N HIS A 24 -1.96 -1.52 4.00
CA HIS A 24 -2.22 -0.30 4.77
C HIS A 24 -1.39 0.88 4.27
N GLU A 25 -0.14 0.67 3.89
CA GLU A 25 0.72 1.73 3.35
C GLU A 25 0.19 2.27 2.02
N VAL A 26 -0.35 1.41 1.14
CA VAL A 26 -1.02 1.86 -0.09
C VAL A 26 -2.24 2.72 0.24
N LEU A 27 -3.11 2.25 1.15
CA LEU A 27 -4.29 3.00 1.57
C LEU A 27 -3.92 4.33 2.25
N ARG A 28 -2.85 4.34 3.04
CA ARG A 28 -2.32 5.53 3.69
C ARG A 28 -1.81 6.55 2.67
N ARG A 29 -1.09 6.10 1.64
CA ARG A 29 -0.64 6.95 0.52
C ARG A 29 -1.82 7.56 -0.26
N GLN A 30 -2.95 6.85 -0.34
CA GLN A 30 -4.20 7.35 -0.93
C GLN A 30 -5.01 8.25 0.03
N GLY A 31 -4.60 8.34 1.30
CA GLY A 31 -5.29 9.08 2.35
C GLY A 31 -6.58 8.41 2.84
N LEU A 32 -6.80 7.14 2.51
CA LEU A 32 -7.90 6.33 3.05
C LEU A 32 -7.62 5.86 4.48
N LEU A 33 -6.35 5.78 4.85
CA LEU A 33 -5.89 5.59 6.22
C LEU A 33 -4.98 6.75 6.63
N GLU A 34 -5.01 7.13 7.90
CA GLU A 34 -4.11 8.14 8.46
C GLU A 34 -2.73 7.56 8.83
N GLY A 35 -2.61 6.23 8.93
CA GLY A 35 -1.42 5.52 9.38
C GLY A 35 -1.54 4.01 9.15
N ILE A 36 -0.50 3.28 9.55
CA ILE A 36 -0.46 1.82 9.51
C ILE A 36 -0.74 1.31 10.92
N TRP A 37 -1.85 0.60 11.09
CA TRP A 37 -2.23 -0.03 12.36
C TRP A 37 -2.61 -1.48 12.13
N CYS A 38 -1.77 -2.38 12.64
CA CYS A 38 -2.03 -3.81 12.64
C CYS A 38 -2.53 -4.23 14.03
N LEU A 39 -3.26 -5.35 14.09
CA LEU A 39 -3.72 -5.92 15.37
C LEU A 39 -2.55 -6.44 16.20
N ASP A 40 -1.59 -7.07 15.53
CA ASP A 40 -0.30 -7.40 16.09
C ASP A 40 0.63 -6.18 15.97
N PRO A 41 1.14 -5.61 17.08
CA PRO A 41 2.03 -4.47 17.04
C PRO A 41 3.40 -4.78 16.40
N ASP A 42 3.79 -6.05 16.33
CA ASP A 42 5.05 -6.47 15.71
C ASP A 42 4.91 -6.63 14.18
N GLU A 43 3.67 -6.66 13.66
CA GLU A 43 3.38 -6.74 12.24
C GLU A 43 3.57 -5.37 11.56
N THR A 44 4.76 -5.17 11.01
CA THR A 44 5.21 -3.92 10.39
C THR A 44 5.73 -4.17 8.96
N LEU A 45 5.98 -3.10 8.20
CA LEU A 45 6.60 -3.24 6.87
C LEU A 45 7.94 -3.95 6.99
N SER A 46 8.19 -4.91 6.12
CA SER A 46 9.50 -5.57 6.05
C SER A 46 10.59 -4.58 5.62
N PRO A 47 11.86 -4.79 5.98
CA PRO A 47 12.96 -3.95 5.53
C PRO A 47 12.97 -3.80 4.00
N GLY A 48 12.96 -2.56 3.51
CA GLY A 48 12.98 -2.27 2.06
C GLY A 48 11.61 -2.31 1.37
N GLN A 49 10.54 -2.73 2.05
CA GLN A 49 9.22 -2.85 1.41
C GLN A 49 8.64 -1.49 1.02
N SER A 50 8.85 -0.45 1.83
CA SER A 50 8.39 0.91 1.50
C SER A 50 9.07 1.46 0.24
N GLU A 51 10.36 1.19 0.07
CA GLU A 51 11.15 1.57 -1.09
C GLU A 51 10.72 0.79 -2.34
N GLU A 52 10.40 -0.50 -2.17
CA GLU A 52 9.84 -1.31 -3.27
C GLU A 52 8.46 -0.81 -3.68
N LEU A 53 7.62 -0.38 -2.74
CA LEU A 53 6.36 0.32 -3.04
C LEU A 53 6.62 1.60 -3.86
N ASP A 54 7.59 2.44 -3.45
CA ASP A 54 7.97 3.65 -4.20
C ASP A 54 8.40 3.30 -5.63
N ARG A 55 9.23 2.25 -5.79
CA ARG A 55 9.71 1.78 -7.09
C ARG A 55 8.57 1.37 -8.00
N VAL A 56 7.66 0.50 -7.55
CA VAL A 56 6.58 -0.01 -8.43
C VAL A 56 5.53 1.06 -8.75
N ILE A 57 5.26 1.97 -7.82
CA ILE A 57 4.34 3.10 -8.00
C ILE A 57 4.88 4.08 -9.06
N ALA A 58 6.19 4.31 -9.08
CA ALA A 58 6.84 5.14 -10.10
C ALA A 58 6.96 4.42 -11.45
N ALA A 59 7.26 3.11 -11.44
CA ALA A 59 7.45 2.32 -12.65
C ALA A 59 6.13 2.05 -13.40
N TYR A 60 5.01 1.90 -12.67
CA TYR A 60 3.73 1.49 -13.23
C TYR A 60 2.59 2.45 -12.86
N PRO A 61 2.65 3.73 -13.27
CA PRO A 61 1.62 4.71 -12.92
C PRO A 61 0.22 4.32 -13.39
N PHE A 62 0.11 3.53 -14.46
CA PHE A 62 -1.15 3.02 -15.01
C PHE A 62 -1.83 1.93 -14.17
N LEU A 63 -1.17 1.41 -13.12
CA LEU A 63 -1.77 0.46 -12.18
C LEU A 63 -2.41 1.14 -10.96
N ARG A 64 -2.25 2.46 -10.81
CA ARG A 64 -2.80 3.25 -9.71
C ARG A 64 -4.16 3.81 -10.10
N ASP A 65 -5.04 3.90 -9.12
CA ASP A 65 -6.37 4.50 -9.22
C ASP A 65 -6.48 5.81 -8.42
N ASP A 66 -5.34 6.45 -8.13
CA ASP A 66 -5.26 7.58 -7.20
C ASP A 66 -6.16 8.76 -7.56
N ASP A 67 -6.30 9.10 -8.84
CA ASP A 67 -7.21 10.17 -9.29
C ASP A 67 -8.67 9.82 -8.99
N PHE A 68 -9.04 8.55 -9.17
CA PHE A 68 -10.38 8.06 -8.87
C PHE A 68 -10.62 8.06 -7.36
N VAL A 69 -9.65 7.57 -6.58
CA VAL A 69 -9.74 7.56 -5.12
C VAL A 69 -9.83 8.98 -4.59
N ALA A 70 -8.96 9.90 -5.03
CA ALA A 70 -8.97 11.30 -4.60
C ALA A 70 -10.32 11.99 -4.88
N ALA A 71 -10.95 11.71 -6.02
CA ALA A 71 -12.24 12.29 -6.38
C ALA A 71 -13.42 11.84 -5.49
N HIS A 72 -13.32 10.68 -4.82
CA HIS A 72 -14.43 10.08 -4.07
C HIS A 72 -14.15 9.88 -2.58
N ARG A 73 -12.89 9.93 -2.16
CA ARG A 73 -12.44 9.65 -0.80
C ARG A 73 -13.24 10.42 0.25
N ASP A 74 -13.37 11.73 0.08
CA ASP A 74 -14.01 12.58 1.09
C ASP A 74 -15.49 12.24 1.27
N ARG A 75 -16.17 11.78 0.20
CA ARG A 75 -17.54 11.25 0.29
C ARG A 75 -17.60 9.91 1.02
N TRP A 76 -16.62 9.03 0.85
CA TRP A 76 -16.59 7.74 1.55
C TRP A 76 -16.29 7.90 3.04
N LEU A 77 -15.49 8.90 3.40
CA LEU A 77 -15.08 9.17 4.78
C LEU A 77 -16.06 10.07 5.55
N SER A 78 -17.12 10.61 4.91
CA SER A 78 -18.02 11.57 5.55
C SER A 78 -19.05 10.97 6.54
N GLY A 79 -19.18 9.64 6.60
CA GLY A 79 -20.16 8.95 7.45
C GLY A 79 -21.59 8.94 6.90
#